data_AF-A0AAW5EKW5-F1
#
_entry.id   AF-A0AAW5EKW5-F1
#
_cell.length_a   1.000
_cell.length_b   1.000
_cell.length_c   1.000
_cell.angle_alpha   90.00
_cell.angle_beta   90.00
_cell.angle_gamma   90.00
#
_symmetry.space_group_name_H-M   'P 1'
#
loop_
_entity.id
_entity.type
_entity.pdbx_description
1 polymer ?
#
loop_
_entity_poly.entity_id
_entity_poly.type
_entity_poly.pdbx_seq_one_letter_code
_entity_poly.pdbx_strand_id
1 'polypeptide(L)'
;MTNLIPLRHNNQILARDLHFFIDAKRQFANWINERIENYDFIENQDYAIELVYTKGRPRKEYYITLDMAKELCMVENNEKGRQARRYFIECEKRLKNIEAEQMQKLAFR
;
A
#
# COMPACT_ATOMS: atom_id res chain seq x y z
N MET A 1 4.17 -8.83 -0.63
CA MET A 1 2.92 -8.02 -0.53
C MET A 1 1.84 -8.53 -1.48
N THR A 2 2.25 -9.05 -2.64
CA THR A 2 1.41 -9.65 -3.69
C THR A 2 0.47 -10.78 -3.24
N ASN A 3 0.68 -11.37 -2.07
CA ASN A 3 -0.17 -12.46 -1.54
C ASN A 3 -1.16 -12.04 -0.44
N LEU A 4 -1.16 -10.77 0.00
CA LEU A 4 -2.01 -10.32 1.12
C LEU A 4 -3.14 -9.38 0.69
N ILE A 5 -2.91 -8.56 -0.34
CA ILE A 5 -3.93 -7.71 -0.96
C ILE A 5 -3.77 -7.86 -2.48
N PRO A 6 -4.83 -8.21 -3.21
CA PRO A 6 -4.73 -8.41 -4.65
C PRO A 6 -4.42 -7.09 -5.36
N LEU A 7 -3.41 -7.14 -6.22
CA LEU A 7 -3.15 -6.05 -7.15
C LEU A 7 -4.30 -5.96 -8.15
N ARG A 8 -4.65 -4.73 -8.51
CA ARG A 8 -5.58 -4.40 -9.58
C ARG A 8 -4.80 -3.94 -10.81
N HIS A 9 -5.50 -3.42 -11.81
CA HIS A 9 -4.86 -2.83 -12.99
C HIS A 9 -3.80 -1.79 -12.59
N ASN A 10 -2.73 -1.69 -13.38
CA ASN A 10 -1.62 -0.76 -13.18
C ASN A 10 -0.85 -0.92 -11.85
N ASN A 11 -0.80 -2.13 -11.29
CA ASN A 11 -0.03 -2.43 -10.07
C ASN A 11 -0.50 -1.60 -8.85
N GLN A 12 -1.76 -1.16 -8.87
CA GLN A 12 -2.41 -0.42 -7.79
C GLN A 12 -3.18 -1.36 -6.86
N ILE A 13 -3.46 -0.87 -5.66
CA ILE A 13 -4.27 -1.55 -4.64
C ILE A 13 -5.56 -0.77 -4.44
N LEU A 14 -6.68 -1.46 -4.21
CA LEU A 14 -7.90 -0.80 -3.75
C LEU A 14 -7.73 -0.41 -2.26
N ALA A 15 -7.83 0.88 -1.94
CA ALA A 15 -7.63 1.37 -0.56
C ALA A 15 -8.58 0.71 0.45
N ARG A 16 -9.75 0.26 0.01
CA ARG A 16 -10.72 -0.46 0.83
C ARG A 16 -10.25 -1.85 1.23
N ASP A 17 -9.56 -2.55 0.34
CA ASP A 17 -8.98 -3.85 0.63
C ASP A 17 -7.85 -3.68 1.65
N LEU A 18 -7.05 -2.62 1.52
CA LEU A 18 -6.04 -2.25 2.52
C LEU A 18 -6.66 -1.91 3.87
N HIS A 19 -7.69 -1.05 3.90
CA HIS A 19 -8.41 -0.65 5.12
C HIS A 19 -8.92 -1.86 5.90
N PHE A 20 -9.52 -2.83 5.19
CA PHE A 20 -9.96 -4.10 5.78
C PHE A 20 -8.78 -4.95 6.27
N PHE A 21 -7.74 -5.10 5.45
CA PHE A 21 -6.56 -5.91 5.78
C PHE A 21 -5.84 -5.41 7.04
N ILE A 22 -5.66 -4.10 7.16
CA ILE A 22 -5.01 -3.50 8.33
C ILE A 22 -5.94 -3.37 9.52
N ASP A 23 -7.22 -3.74 9.42
CA ASP A 23 -8.21 -3.62 10.49
C ASP A 23 -8.30 -2.18 11.05
N ALA A 24 -8.32 -1.20 10.14
CA ALA A 24 -8.46 0.20 10.50
C ALA A 24 -9.85 0.48 11.10
N LYS A 25 -9.88 1.03 12.32
CA LYS A 25 -11.11 1.16 13.12
C LYS A 25 -12.01 2.31 12.68
N ARG A 26 -11.42 3.35 12.09
CA ARG A 26 -12.17 4.50 11.60
C ARG A 26 -12.95 4.11 10.34
N GLN A 27 -14.16 4.66 10.19
CA GLN A 27 -14.96 4.47 8.98
C GLN A 27 -14.14 4.88 7.74
N PHE A 28 -14.18 4.05 6.69
CA PHE A 28 -13.35 4.18 5.50
C PHE A 28 -13.28 5.61 4.92
N ALA A 29 -14.43 6.30 4.76
CA ALA A 29 -14.45 7.62 4.12
C ALA A 29 -13.63 8.66 4.92
N ASN A 30 -13.81 8.70 6.24
CA ASN A 30 -13.05 9.59 7.10
C ASN A 30 -11.58 9.14 7.16
N TRP A 31 -11.34 7.83 7.25
CA TRP A 31 -9.99 7.29 7.26
C TRP A 31 -9.19 7.68 6.01
N ILE A 32 -9.70 7.43 4.79
CA ILE A 32 -8.94 7.71 3.58
C ILE A 32 -8.72 9.21 3.36
N ASN A 33 -9.72 10.05 3.64
CA ASN A 33 -9.59 11.50 3.49
C ASN A 33 -8.55 12.07 4.48
N GLU A 34 -8.63 11.69 5.75
CA GLU A 34 -7.64 12.13 6.75
C GLU A 34 -6.24 11.59 6.45
N ARG A 35 -6.11 10.39 5.90
CA ARG A 35 -4.80 9.84 5.52
C ARG A 35 -4.23 10.55 4.29
N ILE A 36 -5.06 10.93 3.33
CA ILE A 36 -4.62 11.74 2.19
C ILE A 36 -4.11 13.11 2.68
N GLU A 37 -4.87 13.76 3.55
CA GLU A 37 -4.54 15.10 4.07
C GLU A 37 -3.31 15.09 4.99
N ASN A 38 -3.24 14.17 5.97
CA ASN A 38 -2.17 14.18 6.98
C ASN A 38 -0.79 13.79 6.45
N TYR A 39 -0.72 13.15 5.27
CA TYR A 39 0.51 12.64 4.68
C TYR A 39 0.76 13.22 3.29
N ASP A 40 0.02 14.27 2.91
CA ASP A 40 0.21 15.03 1.67
C ASP A 40 0.19 14.16 0.40
N PHE A 41 -0.65 13.11 0.35
CA PHE A 41 -0.77 12.26 -0.82
C PHE A 41 -1.42 13.01 -1.99
N ILE A 42 -0.87 12.82 -3.19
CA ILE A 42 -1.23 13.60 -4.39
C ILE A 42 -2.05 12.73 -5.36
N GLU A 43 -3.20 13.24 -5.81
CA GLU A 43 -4.00 12.59 -6.86
C GLU A 43 -3.24 12.53 -8.18
N ASN A 44 -3.33 11.39 -8.89
CA ASN A 44 -2.57 11.02 -10.08
C ASN A 44 -1.07 10.74 -9.86
N GLN A 45 -0.59 10.80 -8.61
CA GLN A 45 0.75 10.35 -8.22
C GLN A 45 0.66 9.15 -7.27
N ASP A 46 -0.02 9.35 -6.14
CA ASP A 46 -0.12 8.35 -5.06
C ASP A 46 -1.44 7.57 -5.11
N TYR A 47 -2.49 8.20 -5.64
CA TYR A 47 -3.79 7.56 -5.81
C TYR A 47 -4.57 8.11 -7.01
N ALA A 48 -5.56 7.33 -7.45
CA ALA A 48 -6.58 7.75 -8.41
C ALA A 48 -7.97 7.42 -7.87
N ILE A 49 -8.97 8.23 -8.24
CA ILE A 49 -10.37 8.02 -7.83
C ILE A 49 -11.18 7.50 -9.02
N GLU A 50 -11.96 6.46 -8.77
CA GLU A 50 -12.98 5.98 -9.71
C GLU A 50 -14.37 6.11 -9.08
N LEU A 51 -15.35 6.55 -9.87
CA LEU A 51 -16.75 6.56 -9.47
C LEU A 51 -17.39 5.22 -9.85
N VAL A 52 -17.73 4.43 -8.84
CA VAL A 52 -18.48 3.18 -9.01
C VAL A 52 -19.98 3.49 -8.92
N TYR A 53 -20.66 3.34 -10.05
CA TYR A 53 -22.10 3.55 -10.15
C TYR A 53 -22.85 2.33 -9.63
N THR A 54 -23.75 2.57 -8.70
CA THR A 54 -24.68 1.56 -8.17
C THR A 54 -26.11 2.10 -8.32
N LYS A 55 -27.12 1.44 -7.74
CA LYS A 55 -28.52 1.91 -7.80
C LYS A 55 -28.79 3.24 -7.05
N GLY A 56 -27.77 3.91 -6.53
CA GLY A 56 -27.86 5.17 -5.78
C GLY A 56 -26.70 6.11 -6.07
N ARG A 57 -26.37 6.97 -5.09
CA ARG A 57 -25.24 7.91 -5.21
C ARG A 57 -23.96 7.15 -5.56
N PRO A 58 -23.21 7.57 -6.61
CA PRO A 58 -21.96 6.92 -6.98
C PRO A 58 -20.99 6.91 -5.79
N ARG A 59 -20.31 5.78 -5.62
CA ARG A 59 -19.29 5.59 -4.57
C ARG A 59 -17.92 5.94 -5.13
N LYS A 60 -17.11 6.64 -4.35
CA LYS A 60 -15.69 6.81 -4.65
C LYS A 60 -14.90 5.57 -4.22
N GLU A 61 -14.19 4.98 -5.15
CA GLU A 61 -13.14 4.01 -4.87
C GLU A 61 -11.78 4.64 -5.15
N TYR A 62 -10.81 4.32 -4.29
CA TYR A 62 -9.47 4.88 -4.33
C TYR A 62 -8.50 3.77 -4.69
N TYR A 63 -7.80 3.94 -5.80
CA TYR A 63 -6.72 3.06 -6.23
C TYR A 63 -5.41 3.72 -5.83
N ILE A 64 -4.67 3.07 -4.93
CA ILE A 64 -3.46 3.62 -4.32
C ILE A 64 -2.23 2.89 -4.85
N THR A 65 -1.10 3.59 -4.94
CA THR A 65 0.18 2.97 -5.26
C THR A 65 0.63 2.02 -4.16
N LEU A 66 1.57 1.14 -4.50
CA LEU A 66 2.23 0.31 -3.50
C LEU A 66 2.95 1.12 -2.43
N ASP A 67 3.50 2.28 -2.77
CA ASP A 67 4.26 3.10 -1.83
C ASP A 67 3.33 3.80 -0.84
N MET A 68 2.22 4.40 -1.32
CA MET A 68 1.16 4.89 -0.45
C MET A 68 0.65 3.78 0.48
N ALA A 69 0.40 2.57 -0.05
CA ALA A 69 -0.06 1.44 0.76
C ALA A 69 0.94 1.03 1.86
N LYS A 70 2.25 1.06 1.58
CA LYS A 70 3.32 0.80 2.56
C LYS A 70 3.28 1.84 3.68
N GLU A 71 3.22 3.12 3.31
CA GLU A 71 3.18 4.21 4.29
C GLU A 71 1.96 4.09 5.18
N LEU A 72 0.77 3.88 4.60
CA LEU A 72 -0.47 3.65 5.34
C LEU A 72 -0.37 2.48 6.33
N CYS A 73 0.25 1.36 5.93
CA CYS A 73 0.51 0.24 6.84
C CYS A 73 1.39 0.65 8.02
N MET A 74 2.40 1.49 7.79
CA MET A 74 3.33 1.91 8.84
C MET A 74 2.67 2.88 9.83
N VAL A 75 1.86 3.82 9.34
CA VAL A 75 1.28 4.91 10.15
C VAL A 75 0.00 4.53 10.88
N GLU A 76 -0.64 3.43 10.50
CA GLU A 76 -1.81 2.92 11.23
C GLU A 76 -1.44 2.41 12.64
N ASN A 77 -0.17 2.06 12.87
CA ASN A 77 0.38 1.70 14.18
C ASN A 77 -0.38 0.59 14.94
N ASN A 78 -1.00 -0.33 14.22
CA ASN A 78 -1.68 -1.49 14.79
C ASN A 78 -0.93 -2.80 14.51
N GLU A 79 -1.47 -3.93 14.97
CA GLU A 79 -0.79 -5.22 14.83
C GLU A 79 -0.53 -5.59 13.36
N LYS A 80 -1.53 -5.42 12.49
CA LYS A 80 -1.42 -5.71 11.06
C LYS A 80 -0.43 -4.77 10.37
N GLY A 81 -0.45 -3.48 10.70
CA GLY A 81 0.53 -2.52 10.24
C GLY A 81 1.96 -2.87 10.65
N ARG A 82 2.16 -3.31 11.90
CA ARG A 82 3.46 -3.79 12.38
C ARG A 82 3.93 -5.06 11.65
N GLN A 83 3.03 -6.01 11.39
CA GLN A 83 3.35 -7.20 10.61
C GLN A 83 3.78 -6.84 9.17
N ALA A 84 3.02 -5.96 8.52
CA ALA A 84 3.34 -5.47 7.18
C ALA A 84 4.70 -4.74 7.15
N ARG A 85 4.97 -3.82 8.09
CA ARG A 85 6.25 -3.13 8.24
C ARG A 85 7.42 -4.12 8.38
N ARG A 86 7.30 -5.11 9.27
CA ARG A 86 8.35 -6.13 9.47
C ARG A 86 8.60 -6.91 8.18
N TYR A 87 7.53 -7.30 7.48
CA TYR A 87 7.65 -7.99 6.21
C TYR A 87 8.42 -7.15 5.16
N PHE A 88 8.14 -5.85 5.01
CA PHE A 88 8.88 -5.01 4.06
C PHE A 88 10.35 -4.86 4.42
N ILE A 89 10.66 -4.63 5.69
CA ILE A 89 12.04 -4.54 6.17
C ILE A 89 12.79 -5.84 5.82
N GLU A 90 12.16 -7.00 6.01
CA GLU A 90 12.77 -8.29 5.65
C GLU A 90 12.93 -8.47 4.13
N CYS A 91 11.96 -8.01 3.33
CA CYS A 91 12.10 -8.01 1.86
C CYS A 91 13.27 -7.12 1.41
N GLU A 92 13.41 -5.91 1.95
CA GLU A 92 14.51 -4.99 1.62
C GLU A 92 15.87 -5.57 1.99
N LYS A 93 15.98 -6.20 3.17
CA LYS A 93 17.21 -6.91 3.58
C LYS A 93 17.57 -8.02 2.60
N ARG A 94 16.59 -8.85 2.21
CA ARG A 94 16.80 -9.94 1.25
C ARG A 94 17.24 -9.41 -0.10
N LEU A 95 16.61 -8.35 -0.59
CA LEU A 95 16.98 -7.72 -1.86
C LEU A 95 18.43 -7.24 -1.83
N LYS A 96 18.83 -6.51 -0.77
CA LYS A 96 20.22 -6.06 -0.58
C LYS A 96 21.23 -7.21 -0.56
N ASN A 97 20.89 -8.32 0.10
CA ASN A 97 21.75 -9.50 0.14
C ASN A 97 21.91 -10.12 -1.25
N ILE A 98 20.81 -10.25 -2.01
CA ILE A 98 20.84 -10.78 -3.39
C ILE A 98 21.71 -9.89 -4.28
N GLU A 99 21.55 -8.56 -4.19
CA GLU A 99 22.37 -7.59 -4.94
C GLU A 99 23.85 -7.72 -4.60
N ALA A 100 24.19 -7.84 -3.31
CA ALA A 100 25.57 -8.04 -2.86
C ALA A 100 26.18 -9.35 -3.38
N GLU A 101 25.44 -10.47 -3.32
CA GLU A 101 25.87 -11.76 -3.85
C GLU A 101 26.08 -11.71 -5.38
N GLN A 102 25.20 -11.02 -6.10
CA GLN A 102 25.32 -10.83 -7.55
C GLN A 102 26.56 -9.99 -7.91
N MET A 103 26.81 -8.90 -7.18
CA MET A 103 27.99 -8.05 -7.36
C MET A 103 29.29 -8.81 -7.09
N GLN A 104 29.34 -9.64 -6.05
CA GLN A 104 30.50 -10.50 -5.78
C GLN A 104 30.74 -11.47 -6.94
N LYS A 105 29.71 -12.17 -7.43
CA LYS A 105 29.83 -13.09 -8.57
C LYS A 105 30.34 -12.41 -9.85
N LEU A 106 29.97 -11.14 -10.06
CA LEU A 106 30.44 -10.34 -11.21
C LEU A 106 31.88 -9.86 -11.02
N ALA A 107 32.31 -9.55 -9.79
CA ALA A 107 33.66 -9.07 -9.50
C ALA A 107 34.75 -10.16 -9.58
N PHE A 108 34.37 -11.44 -9.45
CA PHE A 108 35.26 -12.59 -9.56
C PHE A 108 35.16 -13.33 -10.92
N ARG A 109 34.57 -12.69 -11.93
CA ARG A 109 34.57 -13.12 -13.33
C ARG A 109 35.63 -12.37 -14.12
#